data_AF-A0A433BS54-F1
#
_entry.id   AF-A0A433BS54-F1
#
_cell.length_a   1.000
_cell.length_b   1.000
_cell.length_c   1.000
_cell.angle_alpha   90.00
_cell.angle_beta   90.00
_cell.angle_gamma   90.00
#
_symmetry.space_group_name_H-M   'P 1'
#
loop_
_entity.id
_entity.type
_entity.pdbx_description
1 polymer ?
#
loop_
_entity_poly.entity_id
_entity_poly.type
_entity_poly.pdbx_seq_one_letter_code
_entity_poly.pdbx_strand_id
1 'polypeptide(L)'
;MTSECDVAWELVECVRARLTIAELNNTYVNLGIGEFDAVIQAAMTVVERERLSVPDSLADMLHDWRLAHHPDGAAADRLTRQIAQCRLSSDFTMR
;
A
#
# COMPACT_ATOMS: atom_id res chain seq x y z
N MET A 1 14.27 10.39 5.80
CA MET A 1 13.34 9.43 6.42
C MET A 1 11.98 9.72 5.84
N THR A 2 11.41 8.81 5.06
CA THR A 2 10.03 8.91 4.56
C THR A 2 9.09 8.79 5.75
N SER A 3 8.13 9.71 5.90
CA SER A 3 7.14 9.62 6.98
C SER A 3 6.07 8.60 6.64
N GLU A 4 5.43 8.00 7.64
CA GLU A 4 4.30 7.09 7.44
C GLU A 4 3.15 7.76 6.67
N CYS A 5 2.94 9.06 6.90
CA CYS A 5 2.00 9.89 6.15
C CYS A 5 2.29 9.89 4.64
N ASP A 6 3.56 10.05 4.25
CA ASP A 6 3.97 10.05 2.84
C ASP A 6 3.68 8.69 2.20
N VAL A 7 3.99 7.58 2.90
CA VAL A 7 3.70 6.23 2.42
C VAL A 7 2.21 6.02 2.20
N ALA A 8 1.38 6.45 3.16
CA ALA A 8 -0.07 6.34 3.08
C ALA A 8 -0.63 7.15 1.89
N TRP A 9 -0.20 8.41 1.72
CA TRP A 9 -0.66 9.26 0.63
C TRP A 9 -0.28 8.72 -0.75
N GLU A 10 0.99 8.37 -0.95
CA GLU A 10 1.48 7.85 -2.23
C GLU A 10 0.80 6.53 -2.60
N LEU A 11 0.58 5.65 -1.62
CA LEU A 11 -0.14 4.40 -1.85
C LEU A 11 -1.61 4.63 -2.21
N VAL A 12 -2.27 5.58 -1.54
CA VAL A 12 -3.67 5.92 -1.84
C VAL A 12 -3.81 6.48 -3.24
N GLU A 13 -2.96 7.42 -3.66
CA GLU A 13 -3.01 7.94 -5.03
C GLU A 13 -2.71 6.85 -6.07
N CYS A 14 -1.82 5.90 -5.77
CA CYS A 14 -1.55 4.74 -6.62
C CYS A 14 -2.79 3.86 -6.84
N VAL A 15 -3.57 3.59 -5.79
CA VAL A 15 -4.76 2.72 -5.88
C VAL A 15 -6.08 3.46 -6.12
N ARG A 16 -6.06 4.80 -6.12
CA ARG A 16 -7.26 5.66 -6.09
C ARG A 16 -8.30 5.30 -7.14
N ALA A 17 -7.87 5.03 -8.37
CA ALA A 17 -8.75 4.70 -9.49
C ALA A 17 -9.47 3.35 -9.34
N ARG A 18 -9.05 2.51 -8.37
CA ARG A 18 -9.60 1.18 -8.10
C ARG A 18 -10.39 1.10 -6.78
N LEU A 19 -10.44 2.19 -6.02
CA LEU A 19 -11.24 2.28 -4.82
C LEU A 19 -12.71 2.49 -5.19
N THR A 20 -13.59 1.78 -4.51
CA THR A 20 -15.01 2.15 -4.45
C THR A 20 -15.17 3.49 -3.73
N ILE A 21 -16.31 4.16 -3.92
CA ILE A 21 -16.60 5.43 -3.24
C ILE A 21 -16.54 5.27 -1.71
N ALA A 22 -17.04 4.16 -1.17
CA ALA A 22 -17.01 3.88 0.26
C ALA A 22 -15.59 3.70 0.78
N GLU A 23 -14.75 2.94 0.06
CA GLU A 23 -13.33 2.79 0.39
C GLU A 23 -12.60 4.13 0.32
N LEU A 24 -12.81 4.90 -0.74
CA LEU A 24 -12.17 6.21 -0.93
C LEU A 24 -12.53 7.19 0.20
N ASN A 25 -13.81 7.26 0.58
CA ASN A 25 -14.25 8.12 1.68
C ASN A 25 -13.63 7.71 3.01
N ASN A 26 -13.63 6.41 3.34
CA ASN A 26 -13.03 5.92 4.58
C ASN A 26 -11.52 6.19 4.61
N THR A 27 -10.83 5.97 3.50
CA THR A 27 -9.40 6.23 3.37
C THR A 27 -9.08 7.72 3.61
N TYR A 28 -9.81 8.65 2.98
CA TYR A 28 -9.56 10.09 3.20
C TYR A 28 -9.90 10.56 4.62
N VAL A 29 -10.94 10.00 5.24
CA VAL A 29 -11.23 10.27 6.67
C VAL A 29 -10.07 9.82 7.54
N ASN A 30 -9.60 8.59 7.36
CA ASN A 30 -8.50 8.02 8.14
C ASN A 30 -7.16 8.75 7.91
N LEU A 31 -6.87 9.16 6.67
CA LEU A 31 -5.74 10.04 6.36
C LEU A 31 -5.83 11.36 7.12
N GLY A 32 -7.03 11.97 7.16
CA GLY A 32 -7.26 13.26 7.82
C GLY A 32 -7.10 13.22 9.35
N ILE A 33 -7.32 12.07 9.98
CA ILE A 33 -7.16 11.89 11.44
C ILE A 33 -5.84 11.22 11.85
N GLY A 34 -4.98 10.86 10.89
CA GLY A 34 -3.66 10.29 11.15
C GLY A 34 -3.61 8.78 11.36
N GLU A 35 -4.64 8.05 10.95
CA GLU A 35 -4.72 6.57 11.05
C GLU A 35 -4.00 5.90 9.86
N PHE A 36 -2.70 6.17 9.72
CA PHE A 36 -1.92 5.83 8.52
C PHE A 36 -1.69 4.32 8.35
N ASP A 37 -1.39 3.58 9.42
CA ASP A 37 -1.25 2.11 9.36
C ASP A 37 -2.50 1.45 8.77
N ALA A 38 -3.67 1.84 9.26
CA ALA A 38 -4.95 1.32 8.79
C ALA A 38 -5.19 1.66 7.31
N VAL A 39 -4.83 2.87 6.88
CA VAL A 39 -4.90 3.29 5.48
C VAL A 39 -3.99 2.43 4.60
N ILE A 40 -2.73 2.23 5.02
CA ILE A 40 -1.75 1.44 4.27
C ILE A 40 -2.24 0.00 4.14
N GLN A 41 -2.70 -0.63 5.21
CA GLN A 41 -3.23 -2.00 5.19
C GLN A 41 -4.46 -2.14 4.27
N ALA A 42 -5.38 -1.17 4.31
CA ALA A 42 -6.56 -1.16 3.46
C ALA A 42 -6.19 -0.99 1.98
N ALA A 43 -5.26 -0.07 1.66
CA ALA A 43 -4.80 0.14 0.31
C ALA A 43 -3.99 -1.07 -0.23
N MET A 44 -3.17 -1.72 0.61
CA MET A 44 -2.48 -2.96 0.24
C MET A 44 -3.46 -4.12 -0.07
N THR A 45 -4.61 -4.16 0.62
CA THR A 45 -5.67 -5.11 0.30
C THR A 45 -6.25 -4.87 -1.10
N VAL A 46 -6.38 -3.61 -1.51
CA VAL A 46 -6.82 -3.25 -2.87
C VAL A 46 -5.74 -3.61 -3.89
N VAL A 47 -4.46 -3.35 -3.61
CA VAL A 47 -3.35 -3.77 -4.47
C VAL A 47 -3.39 -5.28 -4.73
N GLU A 48 -3.57 -6.08 -3.68
CA GLU A 48 -3.65 -7.54 -3.79
C GLU A 48 -4.89 -7.98 -4.59
N ARG A 49 -6.07 -7.44 -4.25
CA ARG A 49 -7.35 -7.74 -4.93
C ARG A 49 -7.27 -7.49 -6.43
N GLU A 50 -6.73 -6.33 -6.80
CA GLU A 50 -6.68 -5.82 -8.17
C GLU A 50 -5.39 -6.23 -8.91
N ARG A 51 -4.47 -6.92 -8.22
CA ARG A 51 -3.14 -7.32 -8.69
C ARG A 51 -2.32 -6.18 -9.27
N LEU A 52 -2.40 -5.00 -8.66
CA LEU A 52 -1.73 -3.81 -9.16
C LEU A 52 -0.22 -3.91 -8.99
N SER A 53 0.51 -3.36 -9.95
CA SER A 53 1.89 -2.95 -9.71
C SER A 53 1.91 -1.59 -9.02
N VAL A 54 2.94 -1.36 -8.22
CA VAL A 54 3.24 -0.06 -7.63
C VAL A 54 4.62 0.40 -8.11
N PRO A 55 4.90 1.70 -8.17
CA PRO A 55 6.25 2.19 -8.48
C PRO A 55 7.30 1.59 -7.54
N ASP A 56 8.49 1.27 -8.05
CA ASP A 56 9.56 0.65 -7.24
C ASP A 56 9.93 1.48 -6.02
N SER A 57 9.98 2.81 -6.17
CA SER A 57 10.21 3.74 -5.06
C SER A 57 9.16 3.62 -3.96
N LEU A 58 7.90 3.41 -4.32
CA LEU A 58 6.81 3.17 -3.36
C LEU A 58 6.92 1.79 -2.72
N ALA A 59 7.33 0.77 -3.47
CA ALA A 59 7.59 -0.56 -2.93
C ALA A 59 8.75 -0.56 -1.92
N ASP A 60 9.79 0.25 -2.15
CA ASP A 60 10.90 0.45 -1.21
C ASP A 60 10.41 1.15 0.07
N MET A 61 9.63 2.22 -0.06
CA MET A 61 9.05 2.93 1.08
C MET A 61 8.13 2.03 1.92
N LEU A 62 7.30 1.19 1.28
CA LEU A 62 6.45 0.22 1.97
C LEU A 62 7.26 -0.86 2.70
N HIS A 63 8.37 -1.29 2.10
CA HIS A 63 9.26 -2.25 2.74
C HIS A 63 9.88 -1.67 4.03
N ASP A 64 10.38 -0.44 3.96
CA ASP A 64 10.98 0.26 5.11
C ASP A 64 9.94 0.53 6.19
N TRP A 65 8.75 0.98 5.81
CA TRP A 65 7.63 1.15 6.74
C TRP A 65 7.26 -0.17 7.44
N ARG A 66 7.15 -1.27 6.68
CA ARG A 66 6.85 -2.59 7.24
C ARG A 66 7.91 -3.02 8.25
N LEU A 67 9.20 -2.86 7.94
CA LEU A 67 10.28 -3.20 8.87
C LEU A 67 10.16 -2.45 10.21
N ALA A 68 9.75 -1.19 10.17
CA ALA A 68 9.63 -0.34 11.35
C ALA A 68 8.37 -0.65 12.20
N HIS A 69 7.24 -0.99 11.58
CA HIS A 69 5.94 -1.09 12.26
C HIS A 69 5.44 -2.54 12.43
N HIS A 70 5.86 -3.44 11.54
CA HIS A 70 5.47 -4.85 11.50
C HIS A 70 6.73 -5.73 11.40
N PRO A 71 7.54 -5.79 12.48
CA PRO A 71 8.82 -6.49 12.45
C PRO A 71 8.65 -8.00 12.25
N ASP A 72 7.58 -8.60 12.80
CA ASP A 72 7.31 -10.04 12.75
C ASP A 72 5.80 -10.38 12.79
N GLY A 73 5.49 -11.67 12.69
CA GLY A 73 4.15 -12.22 12.78
C GLY A 73 3.38 -12.24 11.47
N ALA A 74 2.13 -12.71 11.55
CA ALA A 74 1.30 -12.98 10.36
C ALA A 74 1.02 -11.73 9.50
N ALA A 75 0.96 -10.54 10.13
CA ALA A 75 0.82 -9.28 9.41
C ALA A 75 2.08 -8.96 8.59
N ALA A 76 3.27 -9.14 9.17
CA ALA A 76 4.55 -8.95 8.49
C ALA A 76 4.70 -9.91 7.30
N ASP A 77 4.33 -11.19 7.49
CA ASP A 77 4.39 -12.21 6.43
C ASP A 77 3.43 -11.89 5.26
N ARG A 78 2.23 -11.40 5.59
CA ARG A 78 1.26 -10.96 4.57
C ARG A 78 1.80 -9.77 3.79
N LEU A 79 2.23 -8.70 4.47
CA LEU A 79 2.76 -7.49 3.83
C LEU A 79 3.99 -7.80 2.97
N THR A 80 4.89 -8.66 3.44
CA THR A 80 6.07 -9.09 2.67
C THR A 80 5.68 -9.72 1.33
N ARG A 81 4.69 -10.62 1.34
CA ARG A 81 4.19 -11.24 0.10
C ARG A 81 3.50 -10.24 -0.81
N GLN A 82 2.68 -9.34 -0.26
CA GLN A 82 2.00 -8.31 -1.05
C GLN A 82 3.01 -7.36 -1.71
N ILE A 83 4.01 -6.87 -0.98
CA ILE A 83 5.07 -6.00 -1.52
C ILE A 83 5.87 -6.70 -2.63
N ALA A 84 6.19 -7.99 -2.46
CA ALA A 84 6.85 -8.77 -3.50
C ALA A 84 5.98 -8.90 -4.76
N GLN A 85 4.67 -9.11 -4.61
CA GLN A 85 3.72 -9.16 -5.72
C GLN A 85 3.67 -7.84 -6.49
N CYS A 86 3.70 -6.68 -5.80
CA CYS A 86 3.66 -5.38 -6.45
C CYS A 86 4.76 -5.18 -7.50
N ARG A 87 5.96 -5.75 -7.25
CA ARG A 87 7.12 -5.64 -8.16
C ARG A 87 6.99 -6.53 -9.39
N LEU A 88 6.29 -7.66 -9.27
CA LEU A 88 6.14 -8.65 -10.34
C LEU A 88 5.04 -8.28 -11.34
N SER A 89 4.03 -7.52 -10.91
CA SER A 89 2.93 -7.11 -11.80
C SER A 89 3.33 -6.13 -12.91
N SER A 90 4.54 -5.56 -12.87
CA SER A 90 5.06 -4.63 -13.88
C SER A 90 5.38 -5.29 -15.24
N ASP A 91 5.43 -6.63 -15.30
CA ASP A 91 5.86 -7.37 -16.49
C ASP A 91 4.76 -7.65 -17.55
N PHE A 92 3.51 -7.17 -17.36
CA PHE A 92 2.40 -7.49 -18.29
C PHE A 92 1.89 -6.32 -19.15
N THR A 93 2.73 -5.31 -19.42
CA THR A 93 2.38 -4.22 -20.35
C THR A 93 3.42 -4.02 -21.45
N MET A 94 3.82 -5.09 -22.14
CA MET A 94 4.37 -5.02 -23.49
C MET A 94 4.03 -6.32 -24.25
N ARG A 95 2.80 -6.42 -24.77
CA ARG A 95 2.45 -7.19 -25.97
C ARG A 95 1.32 -6.51 -26.72
#